data_AF-A0A0M8XTD0-F1
#
_entry.id   AF-A0A0M8XTD0-F1
#
_cell.length_a   1.000
_cell.length_b   1.000
_cell.length_c   1.000
_cell.angle_alpha   90.00
_cell.angle_beta   90.00
_cell.angle_gamma   90.00
#
_symmetry.space_group_name_H-M   'P 1'
#
loop_
_entity.id
_entity.type
_entity.pdbx_description
1 polymer ?
#
loop_
_entity_poly.entity_id
_entity_poly.type
_entity_poly.pdbx_seq_one_letter_code
_entity_poly.pdbx_strand_id
1 'polypeptide(L)'
;MVELKRRGGTTVSLVIPAKNEAATVGGIVSRVRAALVEDVPLVDELVVMDSDSTDDTGALARAAGARVHRVMDVRPDLGHHQGKGEAMWKSFFVTSGDVVVFMDADLVEWDTHFVSGLLGPLLTEPGVGLVKAFYDRVLDQAGAGAGTNEGGRVTELVARPTIALRWPELAGVVQPLSGEWAVRRELLRDLPVPTGYGVELAVLVDTYLGRGADAIAQVDMGRRAHRHQSLRGLGAMATELLAVADRRAGLGQGREEVEVCQFGTGGRTMTRTVSVVERGPAGRVAPAPEWHQGEVADSC
;
A
#
# COMPACT_ATOMS: atom_id res chain seq x y z
N MET A 1 -15.56 -14.54 11.87
CA MET A 1 -14.66 -13.36 11.81
C MET A 1 -15.23 -12.16 12.56
N VAL A 2 -16.44 -11.68 12.24
CA VAL A 2 -17.11 -10.58 12.98
C VAL A 2 -17.16 -10.84 14.50
N GLU A 3 -17.49 -12.06 14.90
CA GLU A 3 -17.50 -12.42 16.33
C GLU A 3 -16.11 -12.32 16.98
N LEU A 4 -15.05 -12.74 16.28
CA LEU A 4 -13.67 -12.62 16.78
C LEU A 4 -13.28 -11.15 16.93
N LYS A 5 -13.57 -10.32 15.91
CA LYS A 5 -13.37 -8.88 15.92
C LYS A 5 -14.07 -8.23 17.12
N ARG A 6 -15.37 -8.52 17.30
CA ARG A 6 -16.17 -7.98 18.42
C ARG A 6 -15.65 -8.42 19.78
N ARG A 7 -15.33 -9.70 19.95
CA ARG A 7 -14.77 -10.24 21.20
C ARG A 7 -13.42 -9.61 21.54
N GLY A 8 -12.60 -9.32 20.53
CA GLY A 8 -11.32 -8.64 20.69
C GLY A 8 -11.40 -7.12 20.77
N GLY A 9 -12.59 -6.52 20.57
CA GLY A 9 -12.76 -5.07 20.49
C GLY A 9 -11.99 -4.40 19.35
N THR A 10 -11.56 -5.17 18.33
CA THR A 10 -10.70 -4.67 17.25
C THR A 10 -11.50 -3.88 16.23
N THR A 11 -11.00 -2.70 15.86
CA THR A 11 -11.53 -1.87 14.78
C THR A 11 -10.66 -1.97 13.52
N VAL A 12 -11.28 -1.82 12.35
CA VAL A 12 -10.62 -2.02 11.06
C VAL A 12 -10.85 -0.82 10.14
N SER A 13 -9.77 -0.22 9.69
CA SER A 13 -9.78 0.78 8.62
C SER A 13 -9.28 0.17 7.32
N LEU A 14 -10.10 0.20 6.26
CA LEU A 14 -9.64 -0.06 4.90
C LEU A 14 -9.25 1.26 4.24
N VAL A 15 -8.01 1.32 3.77
CA VAL A 15 -7.44 2.46 3.05
C VAL A 15 -7.16 2.06 1.60
N ILE A 16 -7.67 2.87 0.68
CA ILE A 16 -7.45 2.73 -0.76
C ILE A 16 -6.68 3.96 -1.27
N PRO A 17 -5.36 3.87 -1.47
CA PRO A 17 -4.60 4.90 -2.16
C PRO A 17 -5.01 4.95 -3.64
N ALA A 18 -5.35 6.13 -4.15
CA ALA A 18 -5.81 6.29 -5.53
C ALA A 18 -5.11 7.47 -6.22
N LYS A 19 -4.81 7.31 -7.51
CA LYS A 19 -4.31 8.39 -8.38
C LYS A 19 -4.75 8.14 -9.82
N ASN A 20 -5.70 8.92 -10.31
CA ASN A 20 -6.28 8.76 -11.66
C ASN A 20 -6.87 7.37 -11.91
N GLU A 21 -7.74 6.94 -11.00
CA GLU A 21 -8.40 5.63 -10.95
C GLU A 21 -9.92 5.73 -11.07
N ALA A 22 -10.43 6.76 -11.78
CA ALA A 22 -11.86 6.96 -11.97
C ALA A 22 -12.58 5.75 -12.57
N ALA A 23 -11.89 4.95 -13.40
CA ALA A 23 -12.46 3.78 -14.05
C ALA A 23 -12.79 2.60 -13.10
N THR A 24 -12.12 2.52 -11.95
CA THR A 24 -12.14 1.32 -11.08
C THR A 24 -12.57 1.64 -9.65
N VAL A 25 -12.18 2.79 -9.10
CA VAL A 25 -12.33 3.10 -7.67
C VAL A 25 -13.78 3.04 -7.19
N GLY A 26 -14.74 3.54 -7.99
CA GLY A 26 -16.16 3.55 -7.62
C GLY A 26 -16.71 2.13 -7.41
N GLY A 27 -16.41 1.22 -8.35
CA GLY A 27 -16.82 -0.19 -8.25
C GLY A 27 -16.19 -0.92 -7.06
N ILE A 28 -14.91 -0.64 -6.77
CA ILE A 28 -14.21 -1.18 -5.61
C ILE A 28 -14.89 -0.73 -4.32
N VAL A 29 -15.10 0.57 -4.15
CA VAL A 29 -15.73 1.15 -2.97
C VAL A 29 -17.14 0.61 -2.77
N SER A 30 -17.99 0.63 -3.81
CA SER A 30 -19.38 0.16 -3.69
C SER A 30 -19.45 -1.32 -3.30
N ARG A 31 -18.64 -2.18 -3.91
CA ARG A 31 -18.64 -3.62 -3.62
C ARG A 31 -18.13 -3.92 -2.20
N VAL A 32 -17.05 -3.26 -1.78
CA VAL A 32 -16.53 -3.43 -0.41
C VAL A 32 -17.51 -2.89 0.63
N ARG A 33 -18.08 -1.71 0.40
CA ARG A 33 -19.07 -1.12 1.31
C ARG A 33 -20.26 -2.05 1.51
N ALA A 34 -20.87 -2.52 0.43
CA ALA A 34 -22.01 -3.43 0.52
C ALA A 34 -21.65 -4.71 1.30
N ALA A 35 -20.57 -5.40 0.91
CA ALA A 35 -20.25 -6.70 1.48
C ALA A 35 -19.65 -6.65 2.90
N LEU A 36 -18.79 -5.66 3.19
CA LEU A 36 -17.92 -5.66 4.38
C LEU A 36 -18.18 -4.51 5.36
N VAL A 37 -19.07 -3.59 5.03
CA VAL A 37 -19.54 -2.54 5.95
C VAL A 37 -21.02 -2.78 6.28
N GLU A 38 -21.86 -3.00 5.27
CA GLU A 38 -23.31 -3.12 5.42
C GLU A 38 -23.76 -4.55 5.76
N ASP A 39 -23.44 -5.53 4.90
CA ASP A 39 -23.88 -6.91 5.07
C ASP A 39 -23.14 -7.62 6.20
N VAL A 40 -21.81 -7.49 6.23
CA VAL A 40 -20.94 -8.09 7.24
C VAL A 40 -20.06 -6.99 7.82
N PRO A 41 -20.32 -6.44 9.02
CA PRO A 41 -19.67 -5.24 9.56
C PRO A 41 -18.23 -5.51 10.03
N LEU A 42 -17.37 -5.86 9.08
CA LEU A 42 -15.98 -6.23 9.27
C LEU A 42 -15.08 -5.00 9.16
N VAL A 43 -15.37 -4.08 8.24
CA VAL A 43 -14.69 -2.79 8.04
C VAL A 43 -15.49 -1.69 8.74
N ASP A 44 -14.82 -0.92 9.61
CA ASP A 44 -15.44 0.20 10.35
C ASP A 44 -15.21 1.54 9.66
N GLU A 45 -14.06 1.69 8.99
CA GLU A 45 -13.72 2.89 8.23
C GLU A 45 -13.33 2.51 6.79
N LEU A 46 -14.02 3.07 5.80
CA LEU A 46 -13.66 2.95 4.39
C LEU A 46 -13.14 4.28 3.87
N VAL A 47 -11.82 4.38 3.67
CA VAL A 47 -11.12 5.61 3.36
C VAL A 47 -10.41 5.52 2.01
N VAL A 48 -10.59 6.52 1.17
CA VAL A 48 -9.83 6.70 -0.07
C VAL A 48 -8.88 7.87 0.10
N MET A 49 -7.59 7.62 -0.12
CA MET A 49 -6.54 8.65 -0.12
C MET A 49 -6.28 9.06 -1.56
N ASP A 50 -6.92 10.15 -1.99
CA ASP A 50 -6.78 10.69 -3.33
C ASP A 50 -5.47 11.47 -3.45
N SER A 51 -4.53 10.93 -4.22
CA SER A 51 -3.19 11.48 -4.43
C SER A 51 -3.18 12.59 -5.49
N ASP A 52 -4.13 13.51 -5.32
CA ASP A 52 -4.36 14.67 -6.17
C ASP A 52 -4.63 14.32 -7.63
N SER A 53 -5.61 13.42 -7.81
CA SER A 53 -6.07 13.01 -9.13
C SER A 53 -6.58 14.19 -9.95
N THR A 54 -6.36 14.11 -11.26
CA THR A 54 -6.81 15.11 -12.25
C THR A 54 -8.06 14.66 -12.99
N ASP A 55 -8.60 13.49 -12.65
CA ASP A 55 -9.86 12.93 -13.16
C ASP A 55 -10.90 12.83 -12.02
N ASP A 56 -12.03 12.17 -12.29
CA ASP A 56 -13.15 12.06 -11.35
C ASP A 56 -12.94 11.04 -10.20
N THR A 57 -11.70 10.56 -9.96
CA THR A 57 -11.40 9.54 -8.94
C THR A 57 -12.02 9.85 -7.58
N GLY A 58 -11.73 11.04 -7.02
CA GLY A 58 -12.22 11.42 -5.71
C GLY A 58 -13.74 11.63 -5.67
N ALA A 59 -14.34 12.10 -6.77
CA ALA A 59 -15.79 12.28 -6.87
C ALA A 59 -16.53 10.94 -6.90
N LEU A 60 -16.07 10.01 -7.74
CA LEU A 60 -16.66 8.68 -7.87
C LEU A 60 -16.50 7.83 -6.61
N ALA A 61 -15.34 7.92 -5.94
CA ALA A 61 -15.12 7.27 -4.64
C ALA A 61 -16.10 7.77 -3.57
N ARG A 62 -16.32 9.09 -3.50
CA ARG A 62 -17.26 9.69 -2.55
C ARG A 62 -18.70 9.29 -2.86
N ALA A 63 -19.10 9.34 -4.13
CA ALA A 63 -20.43 8.91 -4.57
C ALA A 63 -20.70 7.43 -4.26
N ALA A 64 -19.66 6.59 -4.29
CA ALA A 64 -19.74 5.18 -3.92
C ALA A 64 -19.83 4.92 -2.40
N GLY A 65 -19.61 5.95 -1.56
CA GLY A 65 -19.77 5.90 -0.11
C GLY A 65 -18.48 5.80 0.70
N ALA A 66 -17.31 6.06 0.10
CA ALA A 66 -16.06 6.18 0.85
C ALA A 66 -15.88 7.58 1.46
N ARG A 67 -15.16 7.64 2.58
CA ARG A 67 -14.60 8.90 3.09
C ARG A 67 -13.36 9.23 2.26
N VAL A 68 -13.38 10.34 1.53
CA VAL A 68 -12.29 10.71 0.61
C VAL A 68 -11.48 11.87 1.19
N HIS A 69 -10.17 11.68 1.28
CA HIS A 69 -9.22 12.72 1.67
C HIS A 69 -8.21 12.95 0.55
N ARG A 70 -7.99 14.21 0.19
CA ARG A 70 -6.86 14.56 -0.68
C ARG A 70 -5.57 14.53 0.13
N VAL A 71 -4.52 13.93 -0.43
CA VAL A 71 -3.23 13.77 0.25
C VAL A 71 -2.61 15.12 0.62
N MET A 72 -2.78 16.16 -0.21
CA MET A 72 -2.28 17.49 0.13
C MET A 72 -3.02 18.17 1.30
N ASP A 73 -4.28 17.82 1.54
CA ASP A 73 -5.12 18.45 2.58
C ASP A 73 -4.93 17.81 3.97
N VAL A 74 -4.36 16.60 4.03
CA VAL A 74 -4.05 15.92 5.29
C VAL A 74 -2.69 16.39 5.81
N ARG A 75 -2.65 16.96 7.01
CA ARG A 75 -1.42 17.48 7.63
C ARG A 75 -0.59 18.36 6.68
N PRO A 76 -1.16 19.47 6.15
CA PRO A 76 -0.46 20.35 5.22
C PRO A 76 0.78 21.00 5.86
N ASP A 77 0.81 21.12 7.20
CA ASP A 77 1.96 21.56 7.99
C ASP A 77 3.21 20.68 7.82
N LEU A 78 3.04 19.42 7.42
CA LEU A 78 4.12 18.47 7.16
C LEU A 78 4.60 18.48 5.70
N GLY A 79 4.09 19.41 4.88
CA GLY A 79 4.34 19.45 3.45
C GLY A 79 3.70 18.29 2.68
N HIS A 80 4.13 18.11 1.44
CA HIS A 80 3.57 17.12 0.52
C HIS A 80 4.66 16.53 -0.38
N HIS A 81 4.65 15.21 -0.51
CA HIS A 81 5.44 14.48 -1.52
C HIS A 81 4.54 13.70 -2.47
N GLN A 82 5.06 13.37 -3.65
CA GLN A 82 4.35 12.51 -4.58
C GLN A 82 4.67 11.03 -4.32
N GLY A 83 3.65 10.19 -4.37
CA GLY A 83 3.82 8.74 -4.41
C GLY A 83 2.84 7.99 -3.52
N LYS A 84 2.79 6.66 -3.71
CA LYS A 84 1.86 5.78 -3.01
C LYS A 84 2.12 5.78 -1.50
N GLY A 85 3.38 5.71 -1.10
CA GLY A 85 3.76 5.71 0.30
C GLY A 85 3.42 6.99 1.05
N GLU A 86 3.43 8.17 0.40
CA GLU A 86 2.92 9.41 1.01
C GLU A 86 1.44 9.28 1.35
N ALA A 87 0.63 8.77 0.42
CA ALA A 87 -0.80 8.55 0.65
C ALA A 87 -1.05 7.57 1.80
N MET A 88 -0.29 6.48 1.86
CA MET A 88 -0.35 5.49 2.93
C MET A 88 0.09 6.07 4.27
N TRP A 89 1.18 6.83 4.31
CA TRP A 89 1.66 7.48 5.54
C TRP A 89 0.66 8.52 6.06
N LYS A 90 0.15 9.39 5.19
CA LYS A 90 -0.86 10.39 5.58
C LYS A 90 -2.19 9.77 6.01
N SER A 91 -2.54 8.59 5.49
CA SER A 91 -3.74 7.86 5.92
C SER A 91 -3.76 7.58 7.43
N PHE A 92 -2.59 7.50 8.08
CA PHE A 92 -2.50 7.31 9.52
C PHE A 92 -3.21 8.42 10.31
N PHE A 93 -3.21 9.67 9.81
CA PHE A 93 -3.79 10.81 10.52
C PHE A 93 -5.31 10.95 10.36
N VAL A 94 -5.92 10.19 9.45
CA VAL A 94 -7.37 10.24 9.15
C VAL A 94 -8.09 8.92 9.40
N THR A 95 -7.36 7.89 9.81
CA THR A 95 -7.89 6.59 10.24
C THR A 95 -7.66 6.37 11.72
N SER A 96 -8.51 5.56 12.35
CA SER A 96 -8.42 5.23 13.78
C SER A 96 -8.37 3.74 14.09
N GLY A 97 -8.61 2.88 13.09
CA GLY A 97 -8.73 1.44 13.27
C GLY A 97 -7.47 0.78 13.84
N ASP A 98 -7.64 -0.13 14.79
CA ASP A 98 -6.56 -0.94 15.39
C ASP A 98 -5.79 -1.77 14.35
N VAL A 99 -6.48 -2.16 13.27
CA VAL A 99 -5.91 -2.77 12.08
C VAL A 99 -6.17 -1.88 10.88
N VAL A 100 -5.13 -1.65 10.08
CA VAL A 100 -5.22 -0.94 8.80
C VAL A 100 -5.01 -1.94 7.67
N VAL A 101 -5.96 -2.02 6.75
CA VAL A 101 -5.87 -2.80 5.51
C VAL A 101 -5.61 -1.82 4.37
N PHE A 102 -4.66 -2.15 3.50
CA PHE A 102 -4.40 -1.42 2.26
C PHE A 102 -4.82 -2.26 1.06
N MET A 103 -5.41 -1.60 0.08
CA MET A 103 -5.85 -2.23 -1.18
C MET A 103 -5.65 -1.26 -2.34
N ASP A 104 -5.14 -1.76 -3.47
CA ASP A 104 -4.93 -0.92 -4.65
C ASP A 104 -6.27 -0.51 -5.30
N ALA A 105 -6.29 0.69 -5.88
CA ALA A 105 -7.47 1.24 -6.54
C ALA A 105 -7.62 0.80 -8.02
N ASP A 106 -6.67 0.05 -8.58
CA ASP A 106 -6.61 -0.31 -10.01
C ASP A 106 -6.85 -1.81 -10.29
N LEU A 107 -7.51 -2.50 -9.35
CA LEU A 107 -7.79 -3.94 -9.43
C LEU A 107 -8.90 -4.28 -10.43
N VAL A 108 -8.62 -5.25 -11.31
CA VAL A 108 -9.55 -5.69 -12.37
C VAL A 108 -10.18 -7.05 -12.06
N GLU A 109 -9.36 -8.03 -11.65
CA GLU A 109 -9.83 -9.33 -11.18
C GLU A 109 -9.56 -9.44 -9.68
N TRP A 110 -10.61 -9.35 -8.86
CA TRP A 110 -10.54 -9.42 -7.40
C TRP A 110 -11.93 -9.69 -6.80
N ASP A 111 -11.96 -10.05 -5.52
CA ASP A 111 -13.19 -10.15 -4.74
C ASP A 111 -12.93 -9.72 -3.27
N THR A 112 -13.99 -9.52 -2.48
CA THR A 112 -13.92 -8.94 -1.14
C THR A 112 -13.19 -9.80 -0.12
N HIS A 113 -12.88 -11.07 -0.45
CA HIS A 113 -11.98 -11.90 0.37
C HIS A 113 -10.55 -11.36 0.42
N PHE A 114 -10.17 -10.45 -0.48
CA PHE A 114 -8.89 -9.75 -0.41
C PHE A 114 -8.75 -8.95 0.89
N VAL A 115 -9.86 -8.42 1.42
CA VAL A 115 -9.88 -7.70 2.69
C VAL A 115 -10.06 -8.69 3.85
N SER A 116 -11.07 -9.56 3.79
CA SER A 116 -11.36 -10.46 4.92
C SER A 116 -10.27 -11.53 5.14
N GLY A 117 -9.61 -12.00 4.08
CA GLY A 117 -8.49 -12.93 4.16
C GLY A 117 -7.30 -12.35 4.92
N LEU A 118 -6.94 -11.09 4.65
CA LEU A 118 -5.85 -10.40 5.35
C LEU A 118 -6.13 -10.23 6.85
N LEU A 119 -7.40 -10.10 7.24
CA LEU A 119 -7.80 -9.95 8.64
C LEU A 119 -7.73 -11.26 9.42
N GLY A 120 -7.79 -12.42 8.76
CA GLY A 120 -7.75 -13.73 9.40
C GLY A 120 -6.61 -13.86 10.42
N PRO A 121 -5.34 -13.81 9.98
CA PRO A 121 -4.19 -13.93 10.89
C PRO A 121 -4.14 -12.83 11.95
N LEU A 122 -4.54 -11.59 11.64
CA LEU A 122 -4.50 -10.49 12.62
C LEU A 122 -5.54 -10.64 13.74
N LEU A 123 -6.65 -11.32 13.47
CA LEU A 123 -7.71 -11.57 14.43
C LEU A 123 -7.53 -12.87 15.22
N THR A 124 -6.70 -13.80 14.75
CA THR A 124 -6.48 -15.09 15.42
C THR A 124 -5.11 -15.23 16.06
N GLU A 125 -4.08 -14.57 15.52
CA GLU A 125 -2.69 -14.70 15.97
C GLU A 125 -2.16 -13.39 16.57
N PRO A 126 -2.07 -13.26 17.91
CA PRO A 126 -1.60 -12.04 18.55
C PRO A 126 -0.17 -11.64 18.16
N GLY A 127 0.69 -12.62 17.83
CA GLY A 127 2.07 -12.37 17.43
C GLY A 127 2.22 -11.79 16.02
N VAL A 128 1.21 -11.93 15.16
CA VAL A 128 1.25 -11.41 13.78
C VAL A 128 0.97 -9.92 13.80
N GLY A 129 1.89 -9.13 13.24
CA GLY A 129 1.79 -7.69 13.08
C GLY A 129 1.53 -7.23 11.65
N LEU A 130 1.93 -8.04 10.65
CA LEU A 130 1.81 -7.76 9.23
C LEU A 130 1.29 -8.99 8.48
N VAL A 131 0.37 -8.78 7.54
CA VAL A 131 -0.11 -9.83 6.62
C VAL A 131 0.05 -9.36 5.19
N LYS A 132 0.74 -10.13 4.36
CA LYS A 132 0.91 -9.86 2.92
C LYS A 132 -0.02 -10.74 2.09
N ALA A 133 -0.73 -10.17 1.12
CA ALA A 133 -1.40 -10.98 0.11
C ALA A 133 -0.39 -11.59 -0.86
N PHE A 134 -0.67 -12.78 -1.35
CA PHE A 134 -0.10 -13.31 -2.59
C PHE A 134 -1.21 -13.87 -3.48
N TYR A 135 -0.91 -14.02 -4.77
CA TYR A 135 -1.87 -14.39 -5.80
C TYR A 135 -1.14 -14.87 -7.04
N ASP A 136 -1.84 -15.71 -7.80
CA ASP A 136 -1.50 -16.03 -9.17
C ASP A 136 -1.81 -14.85 -10.08
N ARG A 137 -0.81 -14.40 -10.85
CA ARG A 137 -0.98 -13.33 -11.83
C ARG A 137 -1.52 -13.90 -13.14
N VAL A 138 -2.55 -13.24 -13.67
CA VAL A 138 -3.05 -13.50 -15.02
C VAL A 138 -2.24 -12.63 -15.99
N LEU A 139 -1.27 -13.24 -16.68
CA LEU A 139 -0.44 -12.60 -17.68
C LEU A 139 -1.21 -12.55 -19.01
N ASP A 140 -1.75 -11.38 -19.35
CA ASP A 140 -2.45 -11.03 -20.61
C ASP A 140 -3.87 -11.59 -20.89
N GLN A 141 -4.63 -10.76 -21.62
CA GLN A 141 -6.03 -10.92 -22.05
C GLN A 141 -6.23 -11.98 -23.14
N ALA A 142 -5.65 -13.16 -22.96
CA ALA A 142 -5.90 -14.31 -23.81
C ALA A 142 -6.39 -15.51 -22.99
N GLY A 143 -7.28 -15.26 -22.01
CA GLY A 143 -8.35 -16.16 -21.55
C GLY A 143 -8.07 -17.63 -21.15
N ALA A 144 -6.84 -18.13 -21.19
CA ALA A 144 -6.59 -19.57 -21.09
C ALA A 144 -5.21 -19.96 -20.50
N GLY A 145 -4.49 -19.02 -19.87
CA GLY A 145 -3.27 -19.34 -19.13
C GLY A 145 -3.57 -19.88 -17.73
N ALA A 146 -2.86 -20.94 -17.33
CA ALA A 146 -2.72 -21.28 -15.91
C ALA A 146 -2.10 -20.07 -15.19
N GLY A 147 -2.64 -19.71 -14.02
CA GLY A 147 -2.06 -18.63 -13.22
C GLY A 147 -0.63 -18.97 -12.82
N THR A 148 0.25 -17.97 -12.74
CA THR A 148 1.61 -18.17 -12.22
C THR A 148 1.83 -17.33 -10.97
N ASN A 149 2.56 -17.88 -10.00
CA ASN A 149 3.05 -17.14 -8.84
C ASN A 149 4.24 -16.22 -9.19
N GLU A 150 4.58 -16.08 -10.47
CA GLU A 150 5.63 -15.15 -10.90
C GLU A 150 5.22 -13.72 -10.53
N GLY A 151 6.06 -13.04 -9.77
CA GLY A 151 5.85 -11.65 -9.42
C GLY A 151 5.91 -10.70 -10.63
N GLY A 152 5.75 -9.40 -10.37
CA GLY A 152 6.14 -8.37 -11.33
C GLY A 152 7.61 -8.50 -11.74
N ARG A 153 7.99 -7.95 -12.90
CA ARG A 153 9.41 -7.87 -13.32
C ARG A 153 10.31 -7.30 -12.21
N VAL A 154 9.84 -6.29 -11.49
CA VAL A 154 10.57 -5.69 -10.37
C VAL A 154 10.57 -6.60 -9.13
N THR A 155 9.51 -7.36 -8.89
CA THR A 155 9.48 -8.39 -7.85
C THR A 155 10.58 -9.44 -8.09
N GLU A 156 10.61 -10.03 -9.29
CA GLU A 156 11.52 -11.14 -9.61
C GLU A 156 12.97 -10.71 -9.81
N LEU A 157 13.20 -9.53 -10.41
CA LEU A 157 14.55 -9.09 -10.78
C LEU A 157 15.20 -8.15 -9.77
N VAL A 158 14.43 -7.60 -8.82
CA VAL A 158 14.94 -6.61 -7.86
C VAL A 158 14.61 -7.00 -6.43
N ALA A 159 13.33 -7.10 -6.06
CA ALA A 159 12.95 -7.31 -4.68
C ALA A 159 13.40 -8.67 -4.15
N ARG A 160 13.07 -9.78 -4.84
CA ARG A 160 13.43 -11.14 -4.39
C ARG A 160 14.95 -11.34 -4.35
N PRO A 161 15.76 -10.94 -5.37
CA PRO A 161 17.21 -11.00 -5.28
C PRO A 161 17.78 -10.16 -4.13
N THR A 162 17.25 -8.94 -3.92
CA THR A 162 17.69 -8.08 -2.83
C THR A 162 17.39 -8.70 -1.47
N ILE A 163 16.19 -9.26 -1.29
CA ILE A 163 15.79 -9.99 -0.09
C ILE A 163 16.70 -11.21 0.12
N ALA A 164 16.91 -12.05 -0.90
CA ALA A 164 17.74 -13.24 -0.78
C ALA A 164 19.19 -12.93 -0.36
N LEU A 165 19.74 -11.80 -0.81
CA LEU A 165 21.09 -11.37 -0.48
C LEU A 165 21.22 -10.72 0.90
N ARG A 166 20.17 -10.03 1.39
CA ARG A 166 20.26 -9.16 2.57
C ARG A 166 19.48 -9.69 3.78
N TRP A 167 18.35 -10.37 3.54
CA TRP A 167 17.40 -10.87 4.54
C TRP A 167 16.84 -12.24 4.09
N PRO A 168 17.67 -13.30 4.00
CA PRO A 168 17.26 -14.60 3.46
C PRO A 168 16.08 -15.24 4.22
N GLU A 169 15.85 -14.87 5.47
CA GLU A 169 14.69 -15.29 6.28
C GLU A 169 13.36 -14.82 5.66
N LEU A 170 13.37 -13.76 4.86
CA LEU A 170 12.21 -13.26 4.13
C LEU A 170 12.06 -13.88 2.73
N ALA A 171 12.97 -14.77 2.29
CA ALA A 171 12.92 -15.36 0.94
C ALA A 171 11.66 -16.21 0.69
N GLY A 172 10.98 -16.64 1.76
CA GLY A 172 9.70 -17.36 1.70
C GLY A 172 8.47 -16.47 1.43
N VAL A 173 8.62 -15.15 1.37
CA VAL A 173 7.52 -14.23 1.06
C VAL A 173 7.24 -14.26 -0.45
N VAL A 174 6.04 -14.69 -0.82
CA VAL A 174 5.68 -14.96 -2.23
C VAL A 174 5.60 -13.67 -3.05
N GLN A 175 4.87 -12.66 -2.55
CA GLN A 175 4.71 -11.35 -3.22
C GLN A 175 5.16 -10.22 -2.27
N PRO A 176 6.47 -9.94 -2.14
CA PRO A 176 6.96 -8.92 -1.21
C PRO A 176 6.48 -7.49 -1.54
N LEU A 177 6.07 -7.26 -2.79
CA LEU A 177 5.60 -5.97 -3.30
C LEU A 177 4.08 -5.92 -3.54
N SER A 178 3.30 -6.85 -2.98
CA SER A 178 1.84 -6.81 -3.14
C SER A 178 1.25 -5.55 -2.51
N GLY A 179 0.38 -4.88 -3.26
CA GLY A 179 -0.32 -3.67 -2.80
C GLY A 179 -1.40 -3.97 -1.76
N GLU A 180 -1.85 -5.23 -1.69
CA GLU A 180 -2.79 -5.70 -0.69
C GLU A 180 -2.06 -6.29 0.52
N TRP A 181 -2.19 -5.62 1.65
CA TRP A 181 -1.62 -6.04 2.91
C TRP A 181 -2.35 -5.39 4.08
N ALA A 182 -2.26 -6.01 5.26
CA ALA A 182 -2.85 -5.48 6.48
C ALA A 182 -1.83 -5.45 7.60
N VAL A 183 -1.98 -4.48 8.50
CA VAL A 183 -1.00 -4.21 9.55
C VAL A 183 -1.69 -3.75 10.81
N ARG A 184 -1.15 -4.11 11.98
CA ARG A 184 -1.58 -3.49 13.24
C ARG A 184 -1.17 -2.02 13.25
N ARG A 185 -2.07 -1.14 13.67
CA ARG A 185 -1.84 0.31 13.72
C ARG A 185 -0.62 0.68 14.57
N GLU A 186 -0.40 -0.02 15.67
CA GLU A 186 0.78 0.15 16.53
C GLU A 186 2.11 -0.06 15.79
N LEU A 187 2.15 -0.98 14.83
CA LEU A 187 3.34 -1.25 14.04
C LEU A 187 3.50 -0.14 13.01
N LEU A 188 2.44 0.16 12.24
CA LEU A 188 2.45 1.26 11.26
C LEU A 188 2.85 2.61 11.87
N ARG A 189 2.41 2.88 13.11
CA ARG A 189 2.74 4.09 13.87
C ARG A 189 4.25 4.31 14.01
N ASP A 190 4.98 3.23 14.21
CA ASP A 190 6.39 3.25 14.63
C ASP A 190 7.36 3.06 13.45
N LEU A 191 6.84 2.78 12.25
CA LEU A 191 7.62 2.55 11.03
C LEU A 191 7.85 3.83 10.21
N PRO A 192 9.08 4.05 9.69
CA PRO A 192 9.30 5.04 8.63
C PRO A 192 8.67 4.55 7.31
N VAL A 193 8.25 5.48 6.45
CA VAL A 193 7.53 5.17 5.21
C VAL A 193 8.17 5.89 4.02
N PRO A 194 8.78 5.17 3.06
CA PRO A 194 9.22 5.74 1.79
C PRO A 194 8.02 6.37 1.08
N THR A 195 8.20 7.53 0.46
CA THR A 195 7.08 8.30 -0.12
C THR A 195 6.52 7.70 -1.42
N GLY A 196 7.30 6.89 -2.15
CA GLY A 196 6.91 6.31 -3.44
C GLY A 196 6.47 4.84 -3.36
N TYR A 197 6.96 4.02 -4.30
CA TYR A 197 6.67 2.59 -4.45
C TYR A 197 7.49 1.66 -3.53
N GLY A 198 8.43 2.21 -2.77
CA GLY A 198 9.26 1.42 -1.86
C GLY A 198 8.54 0.99 -0.58
N VAL A 199 7.33 1.49 -0.32
CA VAL A 199 6.59 1.29 0.93
C VAL A 199 6.29 -0.18 1.24
N GLU A 200 5.93 -1.00 0.25
CA GLU A 200 5.65 -2.42 0.49
C GLU A 200 6.89 -3.22 0.91
N LEU A 201 8.05 -2.91 0.32
CA LEU A 201 9.32 -3.53 0.71
C LEU A 201 9.76 -3.03 2.10
N ALA A 202 9.61 -1.73 2.34
CA ALA A 202 9.94 -1.11 3.62
C ALA A 202 9.18 -1.72 4.78
N VAL A 203 7.85 -1.79 4.70
CA VAL A 203 7.04 -2.36 5.79
C VAL A 203 7.40 -3.82 6.05
N LEU A 204 7.69 -4.59 5.01
CA LEU A 204 8.10 -5.99 5.15
C LEU A 204 9.42 -6.13 5.90
N VAL A 205 10.45 -5.41 5.43
CA VAL A 205 11.80 -5.48 6.02
C VAL A 205 11.81 -4.89 7.43
N ASP A 206 11.16 -3.76 7.66
CA ASP A 206 11.17 -3.11 8.97
C ASP A 206 10.36 -3.91 10.00
N THR A 207 9.29 -4.59 9.58
CA THR A 207 8.59 -5.55 10.45
C THR A 207 9.51 -6.70 10.85
N TYR A 208 10.24 -7.27 9.88
CA TYR A 208 11.20 -8.35 10.16
C TYR A 208 12.33 -7.88 11.08
N LEU A 209 12.94 -6.73 10.81
CA LEU A 209 14.04 -6.21 11.63
C LEU A 209 13.58 -5.86 13.05
N GLY A 210 12.32 -5.42 13.23
CA GLY A 210 11.78 -5.04 14.53
C GLY A 210 11.13 -6.17 15.33
N ARG A 211 10.49 -7.14 14.66
CA ARG A 211 9.65 -8.17 15.31
C ARG A 211 9.93 -9.61 14.84
N GLY A 212 10.86 -9.82 13.91
CA GLY A 212 11.19 -11.13 13.37
C GLY A 212 10.20 -11.63 12.30
N ALA A 213 10.54 -12.75 11.65
CA ALA A 213 9.74 -13.34 10.57
C ALA A 213 8.38 -13.86 11.06
N ASP A 214 8.29 -14.35 12.30
CA ASP A 214 7.05 -14.88 12.88
C ASP A 214 5.95 -13.81 13.06
N ALA A 215 6.32 -12.53 13.01
CA ALA A 215 5.36 -11.43 13.02
C ALA A 215 4.69 -11.18 11.65
N ILE A 216 5.09 -11.93 10.62
CA ILE A 216 4.65 -11.75 9.24
C ILE A 216 3.91 -13.01 8.79
N ALA A 217 2.64 -12.85 8.42
CA ALA A 217 1.86 -13.89 7.77
C ALA A 217 1.64 -13.54 6.29
N GLN A 218 1.22 -14.53 5.51
CA GLN A 218 0.84 -14.35 4.12
C GLN A 218 -0.40 -15.18 3.79
N VAL A 219 -1.26 -14.65 2.92
CA VAL A 219 -2.56 -15.25 2.60
C VAL A 219 -2.73 -15.28 1.08
N ASP A 220 -3.15 -16.45 0.58
CA ASP A 220 -3.48 -16.64 -0.83
C ASP A 220 -4.81 -15.96 -1.15
N MET A 221 -4.81 -15.11 -2.17
CA MET A 221 -5.99 -14.40 -2.65
C MET A 221 -6.52 -14.97 -3.97
N GLY A 222 -5.95 -16.07 -4.46
CA GLY A 222 -6.31 -16.67 -5.73
C GLY A 222 -5.73 -15.86 -6.88
N ARG A 223 -6.59 -15.26 -7.72
CA ARG A 223 -6.17 -14.56 -8.95
C ARG A 223 -6.24 -13.05 -8.80
N ARG A 224 -5.26 -12.36 -9.38
CA ARG A 224 -5.24 -10.90 -9.47
C ARG A 224 -4.76 -10.41 -10.84
N ALA A 225 -5.46 -9.42 -11.38
CA ALA A 225 -5.07 -8.68 -12.58
C ALA A 225 -5.05 -7.17 -12.29
N HIS A 226 -4.02 -6.49 -12.82
CA HIS A 226 -3.80 -5.04 -12.71
C HIS A 226 -3.10 -4.50 -13.96
N ARG A 227 -2.96 -3.17 -14.09
CA ARG A 227 -2.42 -2.55 -15.31
C ARG A 227 -0.89 -2.66 -15.41
N HIS A 228 -0.40 -2.89 -16.63
CA HIS A 228 1.04 -3.05 -16.87
C HIS A 228 1.77 -1.69 -16.94
N GLN A 229 2.87 -1.58 -16.19
CA GLN A 229 3.80 -0.45 -16.25
C GLN A 229 4.77 -0.55 -17.44
N SER A 230 5.18 0.60 -17.97
CA SER A 230 6.24 0.68 -18.98
C SER A 230 7.59 0.24 -18.39
N LEU A 231 8.49 -0.33 -19.21
CA LEU A 231 9.81 -0.79 -18.75
C LEU A 231 10.63 0.36 -18.13
N ARG A 232 10.54 1.57 -18.68
CA ARG A 232 11.20 2.77 -18.13
C ARG A 232 10.64 3.14 -16.76
N GLY A 233 9.32 3.02 -16.59
CA GLY A 233 8.65 3.18 -15.30
C GLY A 233 9.20 2.22 -14.25
N LEU A 234 9.38 0.96 -14.64
CA LEU A 234 9.95 -0.08 -13.77
C LEU A 234 11.41 0.20 -13.38
N GLY A 235 12.20 0.83 -14.25
CA GLY A 235 13.57 1.23 -13.89
C GLY A 235 13.61 2.24 -12.73
N ALA A 236 12.70 3.22 -12.73
CA ALA A 236 12.60 4.17 -11.62
C ALA A 236 12.11 3.50 -10.32
N MET A 237 11.12 2.62 -10.43
CA MET A 237 10.64 1.81 -9.29
C MET A 237 11.76 0.95 -8.71
N ALA A 238 12.56 0.29 -9.57
CA ALA A 238 13.71 -0.50 -9.13
C ALA A 238 14.73 0.35 -8.36
N THR A 239 15.04 1.56 -8.84
CA THR A 239 15.92 2.50 -8.13
C THR A 239 15.40 2.85 -6.74
N GLU A 240 14.10 3.10 -6.61
CA GLU A 240 13.49 3.40 -5.31
C GLU A 240 13.59 2.22 -4.35
N LEU A 241 13.29 1.01 -4.81
CA LEU A 241 13.38 -0.21 -4.00
C LEU A 241 14.81 -0.50 -3.54
N LEU A 242 15.79 -0.30 -4.41
CA LEU A 242 17.21 -0.44 -4.03
C LEU A 242 17.62 0.62 -3.01
N ALA A 243 17.17 1.86 -3.15
CA ALA A 243 17.43 2.91 -2.15
C ALA A 243 16.81 2.58 -0.79
N VAL A 244 15.58 2.04 -0.78
CA VAL A 244 14.90 1.54 0.43
C VAL A 244 15.71 0.43 1.09
N ALA A 245 16.18 -0.54 0.29
CA ALA A 245 16.96 -1.65 0.80
C ALA A 245 18.34 -1.23 1.31
N ASP A 246 19.03 -0.34 0.59
CA ASP A 246 20.33 0.19 0.99
C ASP A 246 20.24 0.96 2.29
N ARG A 247 19.19 1.78 2.48
CA ARG A 247 18.93 2.48 3.75
C ARG A 247 18.82 1.49 4.92
N ARG A 248 18.05 0.40 4.75
CA ARG A 248 17.85 -0.63 5.77
C ARG A 248 19.06 -1.51 6.01
N ALA A 249 19.92 -1.67 4.99
CA ALA A 249 21.20 -2.37 5.10
C ALA A 249 22.35 -1.49 5.66
N GLY A 250 22.07 -0.23 6.02
CA GLY A 250 23.10 0.71 6.49
C GLY A 250 24.04 1.22 5.40
N LEU A 251 23.68 1.07 4.12
CA LEU A 251 24.42 1.52 2.94
C LEU A 251 23.88 2.84 2.35
N GLY A 252 22.78 3.35 2.92
CA GLY A 252 22.11 4.55 2.46
C GLY A 252 23.02 5.78 2.47
N GLN A 253 22.95 6.58 1.40
CA GLN A 253 23.81 7.74 1.18
C GLN A 253 23.17 9.07 1.63
N GLY A 254 22.08 9.03 2.40
CA GLY A 254 21.37 10.23 2.85
C GLY A 254 20.76 11.09 1.74
N ARG A 255 20.63 10.54 0.51
CA ARG A 255 20.03 11.24 -0.63
C ARG A 255 18.51 11.26 -0.50
N GLU A 256 17.91 12.35 -0.96
CA GLU A 256 16.46 12.52 -1.10
C GLU A 256 16.00 12.29 -2.55
N GLU A 257 16.89 12.50 -3.51
CA GLU A 257 16.63 12.30 -4.93
C GLU A 257 17.79 11.58 -5.62
N VAL A 258 17.47 10.80 -6.65
CA VAL A 258 18.43 10.07 -7.49
C VAL A 258 18.11 10.29 -8.95
N GLU A 259 19.10 10.74 -9.71
CA GLU A 259 19.00 10.85 -11.17
C GLU A 259 19.23 9.49 -11.84
N VAL A 260 18.22 8.99 -12.55
CA VAL A 260 18.30 7.77 -13.35
C VAL A 260 18.46 8.15 -14.81
N CYS A 261 19.63 7.89 -15.37
CA CYS A 261 19.93 8.08 -16.78
C CYS A 261 19.53 6.83 -17.58
N GLN A 262 18.65 6.99 -18.56
CA GLN A 262 18.19 5.96 -19.49
C GLN A 262 18.43 6.40 -20.94
N PHE A 263 18.44 5.46 -21.88
CA PHE A 263 18.78 5.74 -23.28
C PHE A 263 17.66 5.31 -24.22
N GLY A 264 17.37 6.16 -25.20
CA GLY A 264 16.49 5.86 -26.34
C GLY A 264 17.28 5.54 -27.61
N THR A 265 16.54 5.37 -28.71
CA THR A 265 17.11 5.14 -30.05
C THR A 265 18.17 6.19 -30.40
N GLY A 266 19.26 5.75 -31.01
CA GLY A 266 20.39 6.64 -31.37
C GLY A 266 21.19 7.14 -30.17
N GLY A 267 21.06 6.52 -29.00
CA GLY A 267 21.79 6.92 -27.79
C GLY A 267 21.23 8.18 -27.11
N ARG A 268 20.02 8.62 -27.49
CA ARG A 268 19.40 9.81 -26.89
C ARG A 268 19.20 9.61 -25.39
N THR A 269 19.88 10.41 -24.59
CA THR A 269 19.76 10.40 -23.13
C THR A 269 18.39 10.88 -22.68
N MET A 270 17.85 10.22 -21.67
CA MET A 270 16.64 10.58 -20.95
C MET A 270 16.93 10.44 -19.47
N THR A 271 16.95 11.56 -18.75
CA THR A 271 17.17 11.54 -17.30
C THR A 271 15.82 11.64 -16.58
N ARG A 272 15.67 10.88 -15.51
CA ARG A 272 14.52 10.92 -14.63
C ARG A 272 14.98 11.07 -13.18
N THR A 273 14.51 12.12 -12.51
CA THR A 273 14.63 12.27 -11.06
C THR A 273 13.69 11.28 -10.38
N VAL A 274 14.23 10.49 -9.46
CA VAL A 274 13.49 9.56 -8.60
C VAL A 274 13.62 10.03 -7.16
N SER A 275 12.49 10.39 -6.56
CA SER A 275 12.43 10.65 -5.11
C SER A 275 12.71 9.35 -4.35
N VAL A 276 13.57 9.44 -3.35
CA VAL A 276 13.88 8.39 -2.37
C VAL A 276 13.66 8.89 -0.95
N VAL A 277 12.87 9.97 -0.81
CA VAL A 277 12.44 10.57 0.45
C VAL A 277 11.65 9.57 1.28
N GLU A 278 11.90 9.58 2.58
CA GLU A 278 11.24 8.73 3.56
C GLU A 278 10.66 9.60 4.68
N ARG A 279 9.38 9.39 4.97
CA ARG A 279 8.72 9.97 6.13
C ARG A 279 9.16 9.22 7.38
N GLY A 280 9.41 9.96 8.46
CA GLY A 280 9.62 9.36 9.78
C GLY A 280 8.36 8.68 10.33
N PRO A 281 8.48 7.94 11.45
CA PRO A 281 7.34 7.30 12.10
C PRO A 281 6.21 8.27 12.44
N ALA A 282 4.99 7.97 11.99
CA ALA A 282 3.83 8.85 12.16
C ALA A 282 3.50 9.10 13.64
N GLY A 283 3.77 8.15 14.53
CA GLY A 283 3.57 8.30 15.98
C GLY A 283 4.53 9.27 16.67
N ARG A 284 5.61 9.69 16.00
CA ARG A 284 6.56 10.69 16.51
C ARG A 284 6.23 12.10 16.03
N VAL A 285 5.23 12.24 15.17
CA VAL A 285 4.80 13.53 14.65
C VAL A 285 3.95 14.23 15.70
N ALA A 286 4.26 15.49 16.00
CA ALA A 286 3.48 16.28 16.92
C ALA A 286 2.02 16.41 16.46
N PRO A 287 1.05 16.52 17.41
CA PRO A 287 -0.33 16.87 17.07
C PRO A 287 -0.35 18.15 16.23
N ALA A 288 -1.27 18.22 15.28
CA ALA A 288 -1.40 19.42 14.47
C ALA A 288 -1.77 20.63 15.35
N PRO A 289 -1.17 21.82 15.14
CA PRO A 289 -1.66 23.05 15.75
C PRO A 289 -3.05 23.32 15.16
N GLU A 290 -4.10 23.06 15.95
CA GLU A 290 -5.51 23.33 15.61
C GLU A 290 -5.96 22.79 14.23
N TRP A 291 -5.69 21.52 13.94
CA TRP A 291 -6.45 20.82 12.89
C TRP A 291 -7.71 20.23 13.52
N HIS A 292 -8.84 20.91 13.34
CA HIS A 292 -10.14 20.32 13.65
C HIS A 292 -10.35 19.13 12.72
N GLN A 293 -10.54 17.92 13.27
CA GLN A 293 -11.12 16.75 12.57
C GLN A 293 -12.61 16.99 12.17
N GLY A 294 -13.03 18.24 12.05
CA GLY A 294 -14.41 18.66 11.90
C GLY A 294 -14.83 18.75 10.44
N GLU A 295 -15.80 17.91 10.10
CA GLU A 295 -16.91 18.24 9.21
C GLU A 295 -16.53 18.72 7.80
N VAL A 296 -16.37 17.76 6.88
CA VAL A 296 -16.95 17.96 5.55
C VAL A 296 -18.45 17.85 5.72
N ALA A 297 -19.05 18.92 6.28
CA ALA A 297 -20.48 19.08 6.38
C ALA A 297 -21.06 19.06 4.95
N ASP A 298 -22.15 18.29 4.83
CA ASP A 298 -23.13 18.41 3.77
C ASP A 298 -23.30 19.89 3.38
N SER A 299 -22.86 20.25 2.18
CA SER A 299 -23.23 21.51 1.56
C SER A 299 -23.63 21.24 0.11
N CYS A 300 -24.95 21.08 -0.02
CA CYS A 300 -25.85 21.20 -1.18
C CYS A 300 -25.36 20.74 -2.57
#